data_AF-A0A518DWL8-F1
#
_entry.id   AF-A0A518DWL8-F1
#
_cell.length_a   1.000
_cell.length_b   1.000
_cell.length_c   1.000
_cell.angle_alpha   90.00
_cell.angle_beta   90.00
_cell.angle_gamma   90.00
#
_symmetry.space_group_name_H-M   'P 1'
#
loop_
_entity.id
_entity.type
_entity.pdbx_description
1 polymer ?
#
loop_
_entity_poly.entity_id
_entity_poly.type
_entity_poly.pdbx_seq_one_letter_code
_entity_poly.pdbx_strand_id
1 'polypeptide(L)'
;MATITANATFHGHELTDMPVINPGDWFGKTWLIEIGLGYSSTYLIVEADSMSDAIDELADSEKHGHHIVVEEANLGDYPEDDRHYGPSGQVLDLDHLMIYGQEGSKTPFPCTYHGDGLPIEGVNPTDFCWDDLNA
;
A
#
# COMPACT_ATOMS: atom_id res chain seq x y z
N MET A 1 -6.32 -10.97 14.12
CA MET A 1 -5.74 -9.63 14.28
C MET A 1 -6.80 -8.62 13.92
N ALA A 2 -6.81 -7.45 14.58
CA ALA A 2 -7.71 -6.36 14.20
C ALA A 2 -7.41 -5.93 12.75
N THR A 3 -8.43 -5.47 12.02
CA THR A 3 -8.23 -4.90 10.68
C THR A 3 -8.00 -3.40 10.83
N ILE A 4 -6.87 -2.93 10.32
CA ILE A 4 -6.55 -1.51 10.26
C ILE A 4 -6.91 -0.97 8.88
N THR A 5 -7.62 0.14 8.85
CA THR A 5 -7.91 0.93 7.65
C THR A 5 -7.32 2.32 7.80
N ALA A 6 -7.24 3.07 6.71
CA ALA A 6 -6.75 4.43 6.71
C ALA A 6 -7.74 5.39 6.04
N ASN A 7 -7.76 6.62 6.56
CA ASN A 7 -8.43 7.76 5.95
C ASN A 7 -7.38 8.80 5.54
N ALA A 8 -7.62 9.50 4.44
CA ALA A 8 -6.75 10.60 3.99
C ALA A 8 -7.49 11.55 3.05
N THR A 9 -6.97 12.78 2.93
CA THR A 9 -7.41 13.71 1.89
C THR A 9 -6.44 13.64 0.70
N PHE A 10 -6.94 13.33 -0.49
CA PHE A 10 -6.16 13.28 -1.72
C PHE A 10 -6.78 14.17 -2.80
N HIS A 11 -6.02 15.15 -3.30
CA HIS A 11 -6.51 16.16 -4.27
C HIS A 11 -7.83 16.85 -3.90
N GLY A 12 -8.08 17.04 -2.60
CA GLY A 12 -9.31 17.65 -2.09
C GLY A 12 -10.50 16.69 -1.97
N HIS A 13 -10.28 15.39 -2.19
CA HIS A 13 -11.25 14.33 -1.96
C HIS A 13 -10.90 13.53 -0.70
N GLU A 14 -11.91 13.16 0.06
CA GLU A 14 -11.74 12.26 1.20
C GLU A 14 -11.72 10.81 0.70
N LEU A 15 -10.61 10.13 0.99
CA LEU A 15 -10.47 8.69 0.87
C LEU A 15 -10.71 8.09 2.26
N THR A 16 -11.64 7.16 2.36
CA THR A 16 -12.05 6.58 3.64
C THR A 16 -11.99 5.06 3.57
N ASP A 17 -11.73 4.44 4.71
CA ASP A 17 -11.68 2.99 4.90
C ASP A 17 -10.74 2.26 3.91
N MET A 18 -9.64 2.92 3.54
CA MET A 18 -8.64 2.31 2.66
C MET A 18 -7.95 1.15 3.38
N PRO A 19 -7.72 0.00 2.74
CA PRO A 19 -6.95 -1.08 3.33
C PRO A 19 -5.50 -0.63 3.55
N VAL A 20 -4.90 -1.08 4.65
CA VAL A 20 -3.50 -0.85 4.97
C VAL A 20 -2.71 -2.15 4.88
N ILE A 21 -1.63 -2.14 4.11
CA ILE A 21 -0.65 -3.22 4.04
C ILE A 21 0.46 -2.93 5.05
N ASN A 22 0.79 -3.93 5.88
CA ASN A 22 1.85 -3.91 6.90
C ASN A 22 1.76 -2.75 7.93
N PRO A 23 0.58 -2.47 8.52
CA PRO A 23 0.48 -1.43 9.53
C PRO A 23 1.40 -1.74 10.72
N GLY A 24 2.27 -0.79 11.08
CA GLY A 24 3.20 -0.88 12.21
C GLY A 24 4.55 -1.53 11.91
N ASP A 25 4.77 -2.07 10.71
CA ASP A 25 6.01 -2.79 10.40
C ASP A 25 7.14 -1.86 9.92
N TRP A 26 6.81 -0.63 9.52
CA TRP A 26 7.72 0.31 8.85
C TRP A 26 7.71 1.71 9.49
N PHE A 27 7.53 1.75 10.82
CA PHE A 27 7.57 2.97 11.63
C PHE A 27 6.57 4.06 11.20
N GLY A 28 5.45 3.66 10.59
CA GLY A 28 4.41 4.56 10.11
C GLY A 28 4.73 5.28 8.80
N LYS A 29 5.78 4.87 8.07
CA LYS A 29 6.07 5.42 6.74
C LYS A 29 5.10 4.88 5.72
N THR A 30 4.10 5.68 5.39
CA THR A 30 2.99 5.28 4.53
C THR A 30 3.09 5.86 3.14
N TRP A 31 2.65 5.08 2.15
CA TRP A 31 2.54 5.43 0.74
C TRP A 31 1.10 5.20 0.29
N LEU A 32 0.51 6.15 -0.43
CA LEU A 32 -0.78 5.95 -1.08
C LEU A 32 -0.54 5.32 -2.45
N ILE A 33 -1.14 4.16 -2.65
CA ILE A 33 -1.11 3.42 -3.90
C ILE A 33 -2.48 3.56 -4.54
N GLU A 34 -2.50 4.04 -5.78
CA GLU A 34 -3.65 4.01 -6.67
C GLU A 34 -3.41 2.98 -7.77
N ILE A 35 -4.38 2.09 -7.97
CA ILE A 35 -4.35 1.11 -9.04
C ILE A 35 -5.53 1.40 -9.96
N GLY A 36 -5.22 1.73 -11.21
CA GLY A 36 -6.22 1.94 -12.26
C GLY A 36 -6.86 0.64 -12.70
N LEU A 37 -8.18 0.50 -12.52
CA LEU A 37 -8.97 -0.67 -12.92
C LEU A 37 -9.94 -0.31 -14.06
N GLY A 38 -9.47 0.51 -15.02
CA GLY A 38 -10.25 1.01 -16.15
C GLY A 38 -11.07 2.26 -15.81
N TYR A 39 -12.36 2.11 -15.50
CA TYR A 39 -13.27 3.25 -15.20
C TYR A 39 -13.27 3.67 -13.73
N SER A 40 -12.55 2.96 -12.88
CA SER A 40 -12.41 3.23 -11.45
C SER A 40 -10.97 2.97 -11.01
N SER A 41 -10.59 3.58 -9.89
CA SER A 41 -9.33 3.27 -9.22
C SER A 41 -9.61 2.61 -7.87
N THR A 42 -8.73 1.71 -7.44
CA THR A 42 -8.69 1.27 -6.04
C THR A 42 -7.53 1.97 -5.34
N TYR A 43 -7.76 2.36 -4.08
CA TYR A 43 -6.79 3.04 -3.25
C TYR A 43 -6.45 2.18 -2.05
N LEU A 44 -5.18 2.12 -1.70
CA LEU A 44 -4.67 1.40 -0.54
C LEU A 44 -3.46 2.12 0.02
N ILE A 45 -3.23 1.97 1.32
CA ILE A 45 -2.03 2.45 1.99
C ILE A 45 -1.07 1.28 2.14
N VAL A 46 0.21 1.51 1.83
CA VAL A 46 1.29 0.56 2.12
C VAL A 46 2.26 1.22 3.08
N GLU A 47 2.55 0.58 4.20
CA GLU A 47 3.68 0.97 5.04
C GLU A 47 4.97 0.36 4.48
N ALA A 48 5.96 1.19 4.17
CA ALA A 48 7.24 0.77 3.60
C ALA A 48 8.31 1.88 3.73
N ASP A 49 9.60 1.52 3.75
CA ASP A 49 10.69 2.49 3.96
C ASP A 49 10.88 3.45 2.77
N SER A 50 10.72 2.94 1.55
CA SER A 50 10.84 3.66 0.28
C SER A 50 9.70 3.36 -0.69
N MET A 51 9.61 4.12 -1.78
CA MET A 51 8.64 3.88 -2.85
C MET A 51 8.79 2.48 -3.46
N SER A 52 10.03 2.01 -3.65
CA SER A 52 10.29 0.68 -4.22
C SER A 52 9.86 -0.42 -3.26
N ASP A 53 10.15 -0.27 -1.96
CA ASP A 53 9.70 -1.23 -0.95
C ASP A 53 8.17 -1.30 -0.91
N ALA A 54 7.46 -0.18 -1.13
CA ALA A 54 6.00 -0.19 -1.20
C ALA A 54 5.46 -1.05 -2.36
N ILE A 55 6.18 -1.12 -3.49
CA ILE A 55 5.83 -2.01 -4.61
C ILE A 55 6.08 -3.46 -4.22
N ASP A 56 7.20 -3.74 -3.58
CA ASP A 56 7.58 -5.09 -3.15
C ASP A 56 6.57 -5.64 -2.13
N GLU A 57 6.20 -4.84 -1.13
CA GLU A 57 5.18 -5.21 -0.12
C GLU A 57 3.78 -5.38 -0.74
N LEU A 58 3.43 -4.58 -1.75
CA LEU A 58 2.20 -4.77 -2.49
C LEU A 58 2.23 -6.08 -3.30
N ALA A 59 3.35 -6.39 -3.96
CA ALA A 59 3.51 -7.59 -4.78
C ALA A 59 3.40 -8.88 -3.96
N ASP A 60 3.95 -8.89 -2.74
CA ASP A 60 3.88 -10.04 -1.83
C ASP A 60 2.56 -10.10 -1.04
N SER A 61 1.69 -9.11 -1.17
CA SER A 61 0.37 -9.12 -0.52
C SER A 61 -0.51 -10.24 -1.06
N GLU A 62 -0.82 -11.25 -0.24
CA GLU A 62 -1.73 -12.35 -0.62
C GLU A 62 -3.09 -11.85 -1.14
N LYS A 63 -3.56 -10.70 -0.61
CA LYS A 63 -4.87 -10.14 -0.94
C LYS A 63 -4.83 -9.20 -2.12
N HIS A 64 -3.75 -8.43 -2.30
CA HIS A 64 -3.71 -7.31 -3.25
C HIS A 64 -2.65 -7.45 -4.35
N GLY A 65 -1.69 -8.37 -4.22
CA GLY A 65 -0.60 -8.56 -5.19
C GLY A 65 -1.10 -8.95 -6.58
N HIS A 66 -2.22 -9.67 -6.67
CA HIS A 66 -2.86 -10.04 -7.94
C HIS A 66 -3.24 -8.85 -8.84
N HIS A 67 -3.24 -7.62 -8.31
CA HIS A 67 -3.45 -6.42 -9.13
C HIS A 67 -2.23 -6.02 -9.96
N ILE A 68 -1.02 -6.38 -9.54
CA ILE A 68 0.23 -6.00 -10.21
C ILE A 68 1.09 -7.21 -10.60
N VAL A 69 0.81 -8.41 -10.10
CA VAL A 69 1.51 -9.63 -10.48
C VAL A 69 0.96 -10.17 -11.79
N VAL A 70 1.82 -10.33 -12.79
CA VAL A 70 1.47 -10.90 -14.09
C VAL A 70 1.25 -12.41 -13.94
N GLU A 71 0.08 -12.88 -14.38
CA GLU A 71 -0.21 -14.31 -14.43
C GLU A 71 0.70 -15.04 -15.42
N GLU A 72 1.10 -16.27 -15.09
CA GLU A 72 2.01 -17.09 -15.91
C GLU A 72 1.56 -17.20 -17.38
N ALA A 73 0.24 -17.29 -17.60
CA ALA A 73 -0.36 -17.39 -18.94
C ALA A 73 -0.13 -16.14 -19.81
N ASN A 74 0.12 -14.98 -19.19
CA ASN A 74 0.25 -13.69 -19.86
C ASN A 74 1.72 -13.23 -19.94
N LEU A 75 2.68 -14.02 -19.44
CA LEU A 75 4.12 -13.67 -19.48
C LEU A 75 4.65 -13.45 -20.90
N GLY A 76 3.98 -13.99 -21.92
CA GLY A 76 4.31 -13.77 -23.33
C GLY A 76 4.14 -12.32 -23.80
N ASP A 77 3.31 -11.53 -23.11
CA ASP A 77 3.05 -10.13 -23.43
C ASP A 77 4.11 -9.18 -22.81
N TYR A 78 4.98 -9.70 -21.92
CA TYR A 78 6.03 -8.94 -21.25
C TYR A 78 7.40 -9.46 -21.71
N PRO A 79 8.07 -8.78 -22.67
CA PRO A 79 9.41 -9.14 -23.13
C PRO A 79 10.43 -9.13 -21.98
N GLU A 80 11.32 -10.13 -21.92
CA GLU A 80 12.25 -10.30 -20.79
C GLU A 80 13.10 -9.07 -20.49
N ASP A 81 13.50 -8.32 -21.52
CA ASP A 81 14.36 -7.14 -21.41
C ASP A 81 13.64 -5.92 -20.80
N ASP A 82 12.30 -5.94 -20.74
CA ASP A 82 11.45 -4.82 -20.27
C ASP A 82 10.65 -5.18 -19.00
N ARG A 83 10.92 -6.33 -18.37
CA ARG A 83 10.20 -6.78 -17.17
C ARG A 83 10.63 -6.05 -15.91
N HIS A 84 9.64 -5.79 -15.06
CA HIS A 84 9.85 -5.50 -13.65
C HIS A 84 9.68 -6.77 -12.84
N TYR A 85 10.48 -6.92 -11.78
CA TYR A 85 10.45 -8.10 -10.91
C TYR A 85 10.18 -7.68 -9.47
N GLY A 86 9.25 -8.38 -8.83
CA GLY A 86 9.05 -8.29 -7.39
C GLY A 86 10.07 -9.12 -6.60
N PRO A 87 10.01 -9.07 -5.26
CA PRO A 87 11.01 -9.67 -4.38
C PRO A 87 11.08 -11.20 -4.50
N SER A 88 9.96 -11.85 -4.84
CA SER A 88 9.89 -13.30 -5.05
C SER A 88 10.16 -13.73 -6.50
N GLY A 89 10.59 -12.81 -7.37
CA GLY A 89 10.89 -13.08 -8.78
C GLY A 89 9.67 -13.11 -9.70
N GLN A 90 8.48 -12.75 -9.19
CA GLN A 90 7.29 -12.53 -10.01
C GLN A 90 7.50 -11.37 -10.98
N VAL A 91 6.94 -11.50 -12.19
CA VAL A 91 6.87 -10.39 -13.14
C VAL A 91 5.76 -9.44 -12.72
N LEU A 92 6.06 -8.15 -12.70
CA LEU A 92 5.12 -7.10 -12.30
C LEU A 92 4.66 -6.28 -13.50
N ASP A 93 3.37 -6.00 -13.53
CA ASP A 93 2.76 -4.97 -14.36
C ASP A 93 2.54 -3.70 -13.52
N LEU A 94 3.21 -2.63 -13.92
CA LEU A 94 3.17 -1.34 -13.24
C LEU A 94 2.50 -0.25 -14.09
N ASP A 95 1.96 -0.57 -15.27
CA ASP A 95 1.43 0.41 -16.24
C ASP A 95 0.24 1.22 -15.69
N HIS A 96 -0.46 0.66 -14.69
CA HIS A 96 -1.62 1.26 -14.05
C HIS A 96 -1.41 1.56 -12.57
N LEU A 97 -0.16 1.54 -12.11
CA LEU A 97 0.21 1.82 -10.73
C LEU A 97 0.65 3.28 -10.59
N MET A 98 -0.01 4.02 -9.70
CA MET A 98 0.44 5.35 -9.28
C MET A 98 0.75 5.32 -7.78
N ILE A 99 1.89 5.89 -7.42
CA ILE A 99 2.38 5.91 -6.04
C ILE A 99 2.55 7.36 -5.61
N TYR A 100 1.94 7.70 -4.49
CA TYR A 100 1.96 9.04 -3.93
C TYR A 100 2.65 9.03 -2.58
N GLY A 101 3.64 9.91 -2.47
CA GLY A 101 4.40 10.13 -1.26
C GLY A 101 5.67 10.93 -1.57
N GLN A 102 6.32 11.41 -0.52
CA GLN A 102 7.61 12.08 -0.62
C GLN A 102 8.73 11.16 -0.12
N GLU A 103 9.55 10.68 -1.05
CA GLU A 103 10.74 9.88 -0.76
C GLU A 103 11.69 10.61 0.21
N GLY A 104 12.25 9.87 1.16
CA GLY A 104 13.12 10.42 2.22
C GLY A 104 12.40 11.26 3.29
N SER A 105 11.07 11.39 3.24
CA SER A 105 10.28 12.02 4.30
C SER A 105 10.11 11.08 5.50
N LYS A 106 9.87 11.66 6.69
CA LYS A 106 9.42 10.89 7.87
C LYS A 106 7.99 10.37 7.71
N THR A 107 7.20 11.07 6.90
CA THR A 107 5.81 10.74 6.60
C THR A 107 5.65 10.93 5.10
N PRO A 108 5.92 9.89 4.28
CA PRO A 108 5.88 10.03 2.82
C PRO A 108 4.50 10.46 2.34
N PHE A 109 3.44 9.81 2.80
CA PHE A 109 2.05 10.20 2.56
C PHE A 109 1.28 10.33 3.89
N PRO A 110 0.66 11.47 4.20
CA PRO A 110 -0.08 11.62 5.45
C PRO A 110 -1.44 10.90 5.39
N CYS A 111 -1.72 10.08 6.40
CA CYS A 111 -3.03 9.44 6.60
C CYS A 111 -3.30 9.24 8.09
N THR A 112 -4.50 8.75 8.42
CA THR A 112 -4.92 8.42 9.79
C THR A 112 -5.43 7.00 9.83
N TYR A 113 -4.87 6.19 10.73
CA TYR A 113 -5.29 4.81 10.93
C TYR A 113 -6.54 4.73 11.81
N HIS A 114 -7.44 3.82 11.43
CA HIS A 114 -8.64 3.45 12.15
C HIS A 114 -8.75 1.93 12.24
N GLY A 115 -9.50 1.43 13.20
CA GLY A 115 -9.67 0.00 13.41
C GLY A 115 -10.16 -0.32 14.81
N ASP A 116 -10.49 -1.58 15.03
CA ASP A 116 -10.94 -2.05 16.35
C ASP A 116 -9.85 -1.85 17.41
N GLY A 117 -10.20 -1.19 18.51
CA GLY A 117 -9.30 -0.90 19.63
C GLY A 117 -8.51 0.41 19.48
N LEU A 118 -8.59 1.10 18.34
CA LEU A 118 -8.05 2.45 18.18
C LEU A 118 -9.05 3.53 18.64
N PRO A 119 -8.57 4.72 19.04
CA PRO A 119 -9.42 5.88 19.28
C PRO A 119 -10.33 6.20 18.09
N ILE A 120 -11.50 6.80 18.36
CA ILE A 120 -12.50 7.12 17.33
C ILE A 120 -11.95 8.15 16.34
N GLU A 121 -11.15 9.10 16.83
CA GLU A 121 -10.43 10.08 16.05
C GLU A 121 -9.32 9.48 15.16
N GLY A 122 -8.96 8.22 15.39
CA GLY A 122 -7.87 7.53 14.72
C GLY A 122 -6.50 7.88 15.31
N VAL A 123 -5.45 7.29 14.73
CA VAL A 123 -4.05 7.49 15.17
C VAL A 123 -3.17 7.83 13.98
N ASN A 124 -2.08 8.57 14.21
CA ASN A 124 -1.05 8.69 13.19
C ASN A 124 -0.36 7.34 13.01
N PRO A 125 0.02 6.95 11.78
CA PRO A 125 0.78 5.74 11.55
C PRO A 125 2.06 5.62 12.39
N THR A 126 2.75 6.74 12.66
CA THR A 126 3.97 6.75 13.47
C THR A 126 3.75 6.49 14.95
N ASP A 127 2.51 6.62 15.42
CA ASP A 127 2.10 6.40 16.80
C ASP A 127 1.43 5.02 16.98
N PHE A 128 1.26 4.26 15.89
CA PHE A 128 0.59 2.96 15.92
C PHE A 128 1.53 1.85 16.42
N CYS A 129 1.05 1.03 17.35
CA CYS A 129 1.75 -0.16 17.82
C CYS A 129 0.76 -1.30 18.09
N TRP A 130 1.06 -2.50 17.58
CA TRP A 130 0.23 -3.69 17.80
C TRP A 130 0.15 -4.13 19.26
N ASP A 131 1.20 -3.88 20.05
CA ASP A 131 1.22 -4.28 21.46
C ASP A 131 0.18 -3.51 22.29
N ASP A 132 -0.13 -2.27 21.91
CA ASP A 132 -1.15 -1.45 22.58
C ASP A 132 -2.57 -1.99 22.38
N LEU A 133 -2.82 -2.74 21.30
CA LEU A 133 -4.11 -3.35 20.99
C LEU A 133 -4.32 -4.71 21.66
N ASN A 134 -3.24 -5.36 22.10
CA ASN A 134 -3.27 -6.70 22.72
C ASN A 134 -3.18 -6.66 24.25
N ALA A 135 -3.18 -5.46 24.85
CA ALA A 135 -3.03 -5.20 26.28
C ALA A 135 -4.35 -5.26 27.07
#